data_AF-A0A7W0YF63-F1
#
_entry.id   AF-A0A7W0YF63-F1
#
_cell.length_a   1.000
_cell.length_b   1.000
_cell.length_c   1.000
_cell.angle_alpha   90.00
_cell.angle_beta   90.00
_cell.angle_gamma   90.00
#
_symmetry.space_group_name_H-M   'P 1'
#
loop_
_entity.id
_entity.type
_entity.pdbx_description
1 polymer ?
#
loop_
_entity_poly.entity_id
_entity_poly.type
_entity_poly.pdbx_seq_one_letter_code
_entity_poly.pdbx_strand_id
1 'polypeptide(L)'
;MMDVALGRARFGPDSRAVLEWCQHQPQATIVAWHTVSNLFYLLSAARSAGFAREFLGGLLKFAAVASGNTESVRHALSMRMRDFEDALQVEAAITGDASFIVTRNVADYRDSSIPPLTPAAFLKRL
;
A
#
# COMPACT_ATOMS: atom_id res chain seq x y z
N MET A 1 -1.23 -2.71 -5.44
CA MET A 1 -1.81 -3.94 -4.83
C MET A 1 -3.19 -4.30 -5.37
N MET A 2 -4.20 -3.43 -5.27
CA MET A 2 -5.58 -3.73 -5.70
C MET A 2 -5.70 -4.20 -7.16
N ASP A 3 -4.93 -3.63 -8.08
CA ASP A 3 -5.00 -4.03 -9.49
C ASP A 3 -4.52 -5.46 -9.73
N VAL A 4 -3.53 -5.92 -8.96
CA VAL A 4 -3.03 -7.30 -9.02
C VAL A 4 -4.01 -8.24 -8.32
N ALA A 5 -4.51 -7.84 -7.14
CA ALA A 5 -5.43 -8.64 -6.35
C ALA A 5 -6.77 -8.90 -7.07
N LEU A 6 -7.26 -7.92 -7.83
CA LEU A 6 -8.50 -8.01 -8.62
C LEU A 6 -8.27 -8.43 -10.09
N GLY A 7 -7.04 -8.73 -10.51
CA GLY A 7 -6.75 -9.12 -11.89
C GLY A 7 -7.09 -8.05 -12.94
N ARG A 8 -6.98 -6.76 -12.60
CA ARG A 8 -7.34 -5.66 -13.50
C ARG A 8 -6.31 -5.51 -14.63
N ALA A 9 -6.66 -5.99 -15.82
CA ALA A 9 -5.77 -6.07 -16.99
C ALA A 9 -5.07 -4.76 -17.37
N ARG A 10 -5.75 -3.60 -17.26
CA ARG A 10 -5.25 -2.28 -17.71
C ARG A 10 -4.11 -1.70 -16.86
N PHE A 11 -3.96 -2.12 -15.60
CA PHE A 11 -2.95 -1.59 -14.66
C PHE A 11 -2.04 -2.69 -14.09
N GLY A 12 -2.14 -3.88 -14.69
CA GLY A 12 -1.54 -5.12 -14.22
C GLY A 12 -0.03 -5.20 -14.34
N PRO A 13 0.61 -4.83 -15.48
CA PRO A 13 2.04 -5.13 -15.70
C PRO A 13 2.96 -4.44 -14.70
N ASP A 14 2.94 -3.10 -14.61
CA ASP A 14 3.83 -2.37 -13.70
C ASP A 14 3.51 -2.68 -12.23
N SER A 15 2.22 -2.74 -11.86
CA SER A 15 1.82 -3.07 -10.50
C SER A 15 2.24 -4.49 -10.09
N ARG A 16 2.26 -5.43 -11.04
CA ARG A 16 2.75 -6.79 -10.82
C ARG A 16 4.26 -6.81 -10.69
N ALA A 17 4.99 -6.14 -11.59
CA ALA A 17 6.43 -6.04 -11.51
C ALA A 17 6.91 -5.39 -10.19
N VAL A 18 6.18 -4.39 -9.68
CA VAL A 18 6.45 -3.84 -8.34
C VAL A 18 6.27 -4.91 -7.24
N LEU A 19 5.17 -5.67 -7.28
CA LEU A 19 4.95 -6.72 -6.28
C LEU A 19 5.96 -7.88 -6.40
N GLU A 20 6.38 -8.22 -7.61
CA GLU A 20 7.45 -9.19 -7.85
C GLU A 20 8.78 -8.67 -7.30
N TRP A 21 9.10 -7.38 -7.49
CA TRP A 21 10.28 -6.78 -6.87
C TRP A 21 10.21 -6.81 -5.34
N CYS A 22 9.06 -6.48 -4.75
CA CYS A 22 8.82 -6.54 -3.31
C CYS A 22 9.03 -7.95 -2.74
N GLN A 23 8.60 -8.99 -3.46
CA GLN A 23 8.83 -10.39 -3.06
C GLN A 23 10.32 -10.74 -2.98
N HIS A 24 11.15 -10.15 -3.83
CA HIS A 24 12.61 -10.34 -3.81
C HIS A 24 13.33 -9.38 -2.84
N GLN A 25 12.64 -8.37 -2.31
CA GLN A 25 13.17 -7.37 -1.37
C GLN A 25 12.26 -7.24 -0.13
N PRO A 26 12.06 -8.32 0.65
CA PRO A 26 11.11 -8.33 1.77
C PRO A 26 11.46 -7.30 2.85
N GLN A 27 12.75 -7.05 3.09
CA GLN A 27 13.23 -6.05 4.06
C GLN A 27 12.92 -4.60 3.65
N ALA A 28 12.62 -4.36 2.37
CA ALA A 28 12.25 -3.05 1.83
C ALA A 28 10.75 -2.92 1.56
N THR A 29 9.94 -3.91 1.98
CA THR A 29 8.51 -3.96 1.68
C THR A 29 7.68 -3.83 2.94
N ILE A 30 6.95 -2.73 3.04
CA ILE A 30 5.97 -2.50 4.10
C ILE A 30 4.58 -2.27 3.53
N VAL A 31 3.55 -2.57 4.32
CA VAL A 31 2.15 -2.21 4.06
C VAL A 31 1.53 -1.59 5.29
N ALA A 32 0.64 -0.61 5.12
CA ALA A 32 -0.08 -0.02 6.24
C ALA A 32 -1.03 -1.05 6.88
N TRP A 33 -1.15 -1.02 8.22
CA TRP A 33 -2.02 -1.95 8.94
C TRP A 33 -3.48 -1.95 8.45
N HIS A 34 -4.07 -0.77 8.24
CA HIS A 34 -5.45 -0.64 7.75
C HIS A 34 -5.61 -1.16 6.31
N THR A 35 -4.55 -1.18 5.50
CA THR A 35 -4.57 -1.76 4.14
C THR A 35 -4.94 -3.24 4.18
N VAL A 36 -4.48 -3.98 5.18
CA VAL A 36 -4.83 -5.41 5.36
C VAL A 36 -6.34 -5.56 5.51
N SER A 37 -6.97 -4.70 6.33
CA SER A 37 -8.42 -4.67 6.52
C SER A 37 -9.17 -4.28 5.25
N ASN A 38 -8.73 -3.20 4.59
CA ASN A 38 -9.33 -2.70 3.35
C ASN A 38 -9.27 -3.75 2.24
N LEU A 39 -8.12 -4.42 2.07
CA LEU A 39 -7.96 -5.52 1.13
C LEU A 39 -8.86 -6.71 1.47
N PHE A 40 -8.95 -7.10 2.75
CA PHE A 40 -9.84 -8.18 3.15
C PHE A 40 -11.29 -7.88 2.72
N TYR A 41 -11.78 -6.69 3.05
CA TYR A 41 -13.14 -6.27 2.73
C TYR A 41 -13.39 -6.26 1.21
N LEU A 42 -12.52 -5.59 0.45
CA LEU A 42 -12.69 -5.42 -0.99
C LEU A 42 -12.56 -6.75 -1.75
N LEU A 43 -11.62 -7.62 -1.37
CA LEU A 43 -11.44 -8.93 -2.01
C LEU A 43 -12.52 -9.93 -1.62
N SER A 44 -13.02 -9.85 -0.38
CA SER A 44 -14.15 -10.67 0.06
C SER A 44 -15.41 -10.33 -0.73
N ALA A 45 -15.69 -9.03 -0.91
CA ALA A 45 -16.82 -8.55 -1.69
C ALA A 45 -16.69 -8.89 -3.19
N ALA A 46 -15.49 -8.78 -3.76
CA ALA A 46 -15.28 -9.05 -5.18
C ALA A 46 -15.22 -10.54 -5.53
N ARG A 47 -14.80 -11.40 -4.59
CA ARG A 47 -14.58 -12.84 -4.82
C ARG A 47 -15.12 -13.70 -3.69
N SER A 48 -14.37 -13.84 -2.60
CA SER A 48 -14.77 -14.61 -1.42
C SER A 48 -13.85 -14.33 -0.24
N ALA A 49 -14.34 -14.55 0.98
CA ALA A 49 -13.52 -14.43 2.19
C ALA A 49 -12.33 -15.40 2.20
N GLY A 50 -12.50 -16.62 1.65
CA GLY A 50 -11.42 -17.59 1.52
C GLY A 50 -10.28 -17.07 0.63
N PHE A 51 -10.63 -16.53 -0.55
CA PHE A 51 -9.67 -15.92 -1.45
C PHE A 51 -8.95 -14.73 -0.80
N ALA A 52 -9.68 -13.87 -0.08
CA ALA A 52 -9.10 -12.73 0.61
C ALA A 52 -8.05 -13.15 1.66
N ARG A 53 -8.34 -14.19 2.45
CA ARG A 53 -7.39 -14.74 3.44
C ARG A 53 -6.15 -15.32 2.77
N GLU A 54 -6.32 -16.07 1.69
CA GLU A 54 -5.20 -16.65 0.94
C GLU A 54 -4.29 -15.56 0.36
N PHE A 55 -4.88 -14.54 -0.27
CA PHE A 55 -4.13 -13.42 -0.83
C PHE A 55 -3.34 -12.66 0.24
N LEU A 56 -3.98 -12.32 1.36
CA LEU A 56 -3.32 -11.64 2.48
C LEU A 56 -2.23 -12.51 3.10
N GLY A 57 -2.47 -13.80 3.27
CA GLY A 57 -1.45 -14.75 3.73
C GLY A 57 -0.25 -14.80 2.81
N GLY A 58 -0.45 -14.76 1.49
CA GLY A 58 0.62 -14.69 0.49
C GLY A 58 1.40 -13.38 0.53
N LEU A 59 0.71 -12.25 0.65
CA LEU A 59 1.31 -10.92 0.78
C LEU A 59 2.23 -10.82 2.01
N LEU A 60 1.74 -11.28 3.16
CA LEU A 60 2.44 -11.17 4.43
C LEU A 60 3.63 -12.15 4.58
N LYS A 61 3.90 -12.99 3.57
CA LYS A 61 5.15 -13.77 3.51
C LYS A 61 6.38 -12.89 3.23
N PHE A 62 6.19 -11.73 2.62
CA PHE A 62 7.29 -10.84 2.23
C PHE A 62 7.08 -9.38 2.64
N ALA A 63 5.85 -8.93 2.87
CA ALA A 63 5.58 -7.57 3.32
C ALA A 63 5.45 -7.50 4.85
N ALA A 64 6.19 -6.59 5.49
CA ALA A 64 5.98 -6.25 6.89
C ALA A 64 4.77 -5.32 7.04
N VAL A 65 4.05 -5.43 8.16
CA VAL A 65 2.94 -4.52 8.47
C VAL A 65 3.47 -3.38 9.31
N ALA A 66 3.36 -2.15 8.81
CA ALA A 66 3.72 -0.95 9.55
C ALA A 66 2.83 -0.83 10.80
N SER A 67 3.46 -0.50 11.94
CA SER A 67 2.74 -0.32 13.19
C SER A 67 1.93 0.97 13.16
N GLY A 68 0.80 0.95 13.86
CA GLY A 68 -0.04 2.12 14.08
C GLY A 68 -0.49 2.17 15.53
N ASN A 69 -0.54 3.38 16.09
CA ASN A 69 -1.01 3.63 17.45
C ASN A 69 -1.86 4.92 17.49
N THR A 70 -2.33 5.30 18.68
CA THR A 70 -3.14 6.52 18.85
C THR A 70 -2.45 7.78 18.35
N GLU A 71 -1.15 7.91 18.56
CA GLU A 71 -0.38 9.09 18.12
C GLU A 71 -0.23 9.11 16.60
N SER A 72 -0.05 7.94 15.97
CA SER A 72 -0.08 7.84 14.51
C SER A 72 -1.41 8.33 13.92
N VAL A 73 -2.53 7.91 14.50
CA VAL A 73 -3.86 8.38 14.05
C VAL A 73 -4.02 9.89 14.28
N ARG A 74 -3.57 10.42 15.42
CA ARG A 74 -3.60 11.87 15.69
C ARG A 74 -2.75 12.66 14.72
N HIS A 75 -1.56 12.16 14.37
CA HIS A 75 -0.71 12.80 13.39
C HIS A 75 -1.36 12.79 12.00
N ALA A 76 -1.91 11.65 11.56
CA ALA A 76 -2.67 11.55 10.31
C ALA A 76 -3.86 12.53 10.27
N LEU A 77 -4.60 12.69 11.38
CA LEU A 77 -5.70 13.66 11.50
C LEU A 77 -5.26 15.13 11.36
N SER A 78 -4.01 15.42 11.70
CA SER A 78 -3.44 16.77 11.58
C SER A 78 -2.95 17.11 10.17
N MET A 79 -2.80 16.10 9.30
CA MET A 79 -2.32 16.29 7.94
C MET A 79 -3.36 17.02 7.07
N ARG A 80 -2.88 17.87 6.16
CA ARG A 80 -3.72 18.61 5.20
C ARG A 80 -4.06 17.76 3.97
N MET A 81 -4.49 16.52 4.20
CA MET A 81 -4.87 15.59 3.14
C MET A 81 -6.39 15.48 3.07
N ARG A 82 -6.92 15.42 1.85
CA ARG A 82 -8.38 15.35 1.63
C ARG A 82 -8.94 13.99 2.04
N ASP A 83 -8.24 12.94 1.64
CA ASP A 83 -8.60 11.57 2.00
C ASP A 83 -7.85 11.16 3.27
N PHE A 84 -8.61 10.74 4.28
CA PHE A 84 -8.04 10.32 5.55
C PHE A 84 -7.37 8.94 5.45
N GLU A 85 -7.81 8.07 4.54
CA GLU A 85 -7.10 6.81 4.27
C GLU A 85 -5.69 7.10 3.76
N ASP A 86 -5.55 8.02 2.80
CA ASP A 86 -4.24 8.40 2.26
C ASP A 86 -3.36 9.04 3.36
N ALA A 87 -3.94 9.82 4.29
CA ALA A 87 -3.20 10.32 5.46
C ALA A 87 -2.67 9.19 6.34
N LEU A 88 -3.47 8.14 6.57
CA LEU A 88 -3.03 6.95 7.30
C LEU A 88 -1.95 6.15 6.54
N GLN A 89 -1.97 6.15 5.20
CA GLN A 89 -0.92 5.55 4.39
C GLN A 89 0.41 6.31 4.54
N VAL A 90 0.35 7.65 4.51
CA VAL A 90 1.52 8.50 4.75
C VAL A 90 2.08 8.27 6.14
N GLU A 91 1.22 8.23 7.15
CA GLU A 91 1.64 7.94 8.51
C GLU A 91 2.31 6.57 8.64
N ALA A 92 1.73 5.52 8.03
CA ALA A 92 2.34 4.19 8.03
C ALA A 92 3.70 4.15 7.32
N ALA A 93 3.87 4.96 6.27
CA ALA A 93 5.16 5.11 5.60
C ALA A 93 6.18 5.82 6.49
N ILE A 94 5.78 6.82 7.27
CA ILE A 94 6.65 7.50 8.25
C ILE A 94 7.06 6.52 9.36
N THR A 95 6.12 5.81 9.98
CA THR A 95 6.44 4.88 11.09
C THR A 95 7.26 3.67 10.63
N GLY A 96 7.10 3.28 9.36
CA GLY A 96 7.87 2.21 8.73
C GLY A 96 9.17 2.67 8.08
N ASP A 97 9.60 3.93 8.24
CA ASP A 97 10.81 4.52 7.65
C ASP A 97 10.91 4.30 6.12
N ALA A 98 9.77 4.36 5.42
CA ALA A 98 9.72 4.16 3.99
C ALA A 98 10.16 5.40 3.22
N SER A 99 11.03 5.20 2.24
CA SER A 99 11.51 6.29 1.38
C SER A 99 10.46 6.76 0.35
N PHE A 100 9.50 5.90 -0.02
CA PHE A 100 8.50 6.17 -1.05
C PHE A 100 7.18 5.47 -0.78
N ILE A 101 6.08 6.04 -1.28
CA ILE A 101 4.77 5.36 -1.37
C ILE A 101 4.50 5.01 -2.83
N VAL A 102 4.26 3.73 -3.13
CA VAL A 102 3.93 3.31 -4.51
C VAL A 102 2.42 3.29 -4.71
N THR A 103 1.90 4.28 -5.44
CA THR A 103 0.47 4.47 -5.67
C THR A 103 0.18 4.96 -7.09
N ARG A 104 -0.99 4.62 -7.64
CA ARG A 104 -1.46 5.24 -8.89
C ARG A 104 -2.03 6.63 -8.68
N ASN A 105 -2.40 6.97 -7.45
CA ASN A 105 -3.07 8.21 -7.11
C ASN A 105 -2.09 9.27 -6.59
N VAL A 106 -1.06 9.59 -7.37
CA VAL A 106 -0.01 10.53 -6.92
C VAL A 106 -0.54 11.94 -6.62
N ALA A 107 -1.68 12.33 -7.22
CA ALA A 107 -2.27 13.67 -7.06
C ALA A 107 -2.80 13.93 -5.65
N ASP A 108 -3.33 12.90 -4.98
CA ASP A 108 -3.89 13.05 -3.62
C ASP A 108 -2.80 13.07 -2.53
N TYR A 109 -1.55 12.76 -2.91
CA TYR A 109 -0.37 12.78 -2.04
C TYR A 109 0.46 14.07 -2.20
N ARG A 110 -0.06 15.12 -2.85
CA ARG A 110 0.68 16.38 -3.09
C ARG A 110 1.20 17.05 -1.81
N ASP A 111 0.49 16.87 -0.70
CA ASP A 111 0.79 17.44 0.62
C ASP A 111 1.51 16.42 1.53
N SER A 112 1.92 15.27 0.99
CA SER A 112 2.61 14.22 1.72
C SER A 112 4.08 14.56 1.96
N SER A 113 4.60 14.23 3.14
CA SER A 113 6.03 14.25 3.45
C SER A 113 6.78 13.08 2.81
N ILE A 114 6.09 12.00 2.43
CA ILE A 114 6.68 10.83 1.78
C ILE A 114 6.40 10.88 0.28
N PRO A 115 7.43 10.88 -0.59
CA PRO A 115 7.22 11.04 -2.02
C PRO A 115 6.38 9.90 -2.63
N PRO A 116 5.26 10.22 -3.31
CA PRO A 116 4.48 9.23 -4.02
C PRO A 116 5.12 8.92 -5.39
N LEU A 117 5.15 7.64 -5.77
CA LEU A 117 5.59 7.19 -7.09
C LEU A 117 4.52 6.32 -7.72
N THR A 118 4.28 6.51 -9.02
CA THR A 118 3.54 5.51 -9.79
C THR A 118 4.36 4.21 -9.88
N PRO A 119 3.71 3.05 -10.06
CA PRO A 119 4.44 1.79 -10.28
C PRO A 119 5.49 1.91 -11.39
N ALA A 120 5.14 2.51 -12.53
CA ALA A 120 6.08 2.74 -13.63
C ALA A 120 7.26 3.66 -13.24
N ALA A 121 7.00 4.73 -12.47
CA ALA A 121 8.06 5.63 -12.03
C ALA A 121 8.99 4.98 -11.00
N PHE A 122 8.46 4.15 -10.12
CA PHE A 122 9.25 3.36 -9.17
C PHE A 122 10.15 2.37 -9.91
N LEU A 123 9.62 1.60 -10.85
CA LEU A 123 10.40 0.62 -11.62
C LEU A 123 11.54 1.25 -12.42
N LYS A 124 11.36 2.50 -12.90
CA LYS A 124 12.43 3.26 -13.58
C LYS A 124 13.54 3.75 -12.64
N ARG A 125 13.32 3.72 -11.33
CA ARG A 125 14.28 4.14 -10.29
C ARG A 125 15.02 2.98 -9.64
N LEU A 126 14.57 1.74 -9.89
CA LEU A 126 15.31 0.52 -9.53
C LEU A 126 16.59 0.42 -10.36
#